data_AF-A0A076HWU0-F1
#
_entry.id   AF-A0A076HWU0-F1
#
_cell.length_a   1.000
_cell.length_b   1.000
_cell.length_c   1.000
_cell.angle_alpha   90.00
_cell.angle_beta   90.00
_cell.angle_gamma   90.00
#
_symmetry.space_group_name_H-M   'P 1'
#
loop_
_entity.id
_entity.type
_entity.pdbx_description
1 polymer ?
#
loop_
_entity_poly.entity_id
_entity_poly.type
_entity_poly.pdbx_seq_one_letter_code
_entity_poly.pdbx_strand_id
1 'polypeptide(L)'
;MKNLRLFLLLPVVACLSSCLSLNSDEQQAEAAEKAVLAKHDELMAQMDQLTTLRQQLQKTPGPDTVAAGRHRRALLAADAAMMDWMHRYQKPADTVAMAQRLAYFAAQQQRMDSVAGLFRTSLDSARLVLGK
;
A
#
# COMPACT_ATOMS: atom_id res chain seq x y z
N MET A 1 25.52 61.52 -44.86
CA MET A 1 26.64 60.72 -44.31
C MET A 1 26.05 59.60 -43.48
N LYS A 2 26.06 58.38 -44.04
CA LYS A 2 26.88 57.24 -43.56
C LYS A 2 26.41 56.62 -42.22
N ASN A 3 25.40 55.76 -42.35
CA ASN A 3 25.34 54.35 -41.95
C ASN A 3 26.31 53.84 -40.86
N LEU A 4 25.72 53.11 -39.90
CA LEU A 4 25.95 51.66 -39.64
C LEU A 4 27.01 51.22 -38.58
N ARG A 5 26.56 50.28 -37.72
CA ARG A 5 27.27 49.20 -36.96
C ARG A 5 27.93 49.61 -35.61
N LEU A 6 27.94 48.82 -34.52
CA LEU A 6 27.55 47.43 -34.19
C LEU A 6 27.89 47.15 -32.69
N PHE A 7 27.19 46.18 -32.05
CA PHE A 7 27.49 45.49 -30.77
C PHE A 7 27.46 46.36 -29.49
N LEU A 8 26.90 45.98 -28.35
CA LEU A 8 26.90 44.72 -27.61
C LEU A 8 25.84 44.96 -26.48
N LEU A 9 24.84 44.11 -26.21
CA LEU A 9 24.83 43.22 -25.05
C LEU A 9 23.41 42.65 -24.87
N LEU A 10 23.24 41.37 -25.16
CA LEU A 10 22.24 40.45 -24.63
C LEU A 10 22.95 39.07 -24.63
N PRO A 11 22.73 38.11 -23.71
CA PRO A 11 21.87 38.05 -22.52
C PRO A 11 22.64 37.69 -21.22
N VAL A 12 22.16 38.10 -20.04
CA VAL A 12 22.44 37.37 -18.79
C VAL A 12 21.10 36.93 -18.20
N VAL A 13 20.49 35.97 -18.88
CA VAL A 13 19.41 35.14 -18.36
C VAL A 13 19.88 33.70 -18.52
N ALA A 14 20.61 33.21 -17.53
CA ALA A 14 20.80 31.79 -17.27
C ALA A 14 21.54 31.66 -15.93
N CYS A 15 21.15 30.65 -15.14
CA CYS A 15 21.79 30.15 -13.92
C CYS A 15 21.10 30.45 -12.58
N LEU A 16 19.79 30.20 -12.45
CA LEU A 16 19.17 29.90 -11.13
C LEU A 16 18.06 28.81 -11.18
N SER A 17 18.09 27.86 -12.13
CA SER A 17 17.09 26.77 -12.18
C SER A 17 17.50 25.45 -11.51
N SER A 18 18.65 25.37 -10.84
CA SER A 18 19.13 24.10 -10.28
C SER A 18 18.60 23.74 -8.88
N CYS A 19 17.69 24.52 -8.29
CA CYS A 19 17.12 24.22 -6.97
C CYS A 19 15.71 23.63 -6.98
N LEU A 20 15.09 23.40 -8.15
CA LEU A 20 13.72 22.85 -8.22
C LEU A 20 13.62 21.32 -8.12
N SER A 21 14.74 20.58 -8.13
CA SER A 21 14.74 19.11 -8.20
C SER A 21 14.87 18.41 -6.84
N LEU A 22 15.06 19.15 -5.75
CA LEU A 22 15.19 18.57 -4.40
C LEU A 22 13.83 18.27 -3.73
N ASN A 23 12.73 18.80 -4.26
CA ASN A 23 11.40 18.56 -3.72
C ASN A 23 10.72 17.30 -4.29
N SER A 24 11.16 16.74 -5.43
CA SER A 24 10.44 15.63 -6.09
C SER A 24 10.60 14.29 -5.40
N ASP A 25 11.82 13.97 -4.96
CA ASP A 25 12.15 12.59 -4.61
C ASP A 25 11.69 12.24 -3.18
N GLU A 26 11.85 13.16 -2.23
CA GLU A 26 11.33 12.95 -0.87
C GLU A 26 9.81 12.87 -0.86
N GLN A 27 9.15 13.74 -1.63
CA GLN A 27 7.70 13.69 -1.82
C GLN A 27 7.25 12.38 -2.46
N GLN A 28 8.04 11.83 -3.38
CA GLN A 28 7.74 10.54 -3.99
C GLN A 28 7.83 9.38 -2.98
N ALA A 29 8.86 9.38 -2.14
CA ALA A 29 9.00 8.39 -1.08
C ALA A 29 7.87 8.49 -0.04
N GLU A 30 7.52 9.71 0.37
CA GLU A 30 6.40 9.97 1.29
C GLU A 30 5.05 9.52 0.68
N ALA A 31 4.82 9.80 -0.59
CA ALA A 31 3.61 9.35 -1.29
C ALA A 31 3.53 7.82 -1.38
N ALA A 32 4.66 7.16 -1.65
CA ALA A 32 4.74 5.70 -1.69
C ALA A 32 4.47 5.08 -0.30
N GLU A 33 5.03 5.66 0.77
CA GLU A 33 4.74 5.25 2.14
C GLU A 33 3.25 5.41 2.46
N LYS A 34 2.67 6.57 2.16
CA LYS A 34 1.24 6.85 2.38
C LYS A 34 0.34 5.87 1.64
N ALA A 35 0.69 5.48 0.42
CA ALA A 35 -0.09 4.50 -0.34
C ALA A 35 -0.13 3.13 0.37
N VAL A 36 1.02 2.66 0.86
CA VAL A 36 1.12 1.41 1.63
C VAL A 36 0.29 1.48 2.91
N LEU A 37 0.42 2.57 3.67
CA LEU A 37 -0.31 2.76 4.92
C LEU A 37 -1.82 2.93 4.71
N ALA A 38 -2.24 3.63 3.65
CA ALA A 38 -3.64 3.75 3.29
C ALA A 38 -4.25 2.36 2.99
N LYS A 39 -3.49 1.48 2.31
CA LYS A 39 -3.94 0.11 2.09
C LYS A 39 -4.04 -0.68 3.40
N HIS A 40 -3.10 -0.48 4.32
CA HIS A 40 -3.18 -1.06 5.67
C HIS A 40 -4.47 -0.62 6.36
N ASP A 41 -4.77 0.68 6.38
CA ASP A 41 -5.95 1.22 7.06
C ASP A 41 -7.25 0.68 6.44
N GLU A 42 -7.30 0.56 5.11
CA GLU A 42 -8.44 -0.06 4.40
C GLU A 42 -8.67 -1.51 4.86
N LEU A 43 -7.62 -2.32 4.99
CA LEU A 43 -7.75 -3.71 5.43
C LEU A 43 -8.08 -3.78 6.92
N MET A 44 -7.51 -2.89 7.75
CA MET A 44 -7.82 -2.82 9.17
C MET A 44 -9.30 -2.51 9.41
N ALA A 45 -9.91 -1.66 8.58
CA ALA A 45 -11.35 -1.40 8.64
C ALA A 45 -12.23 -2.63 8.34
N GLN A 46 -11.68 -3.68 7.72
CA GLN A 46 -12.39 -4.93 7.41
C GLN A 46 -12.19 -6.01 8.50
N MET A 47 -11.40 -5.75 9.54
CA MET A 47 -11.03 -6.77 10.53
C MET A 47 -12.20 -7.26 11.37
N ASP A 48 -13.10 -6.35 11.74
CA ASP A 48 -14.33 -6.70 12.44
C ASP A 48 -15.20 -7.63 11.60
N GLN A 49 -15.18 -7.47 10.27
CA GLN A 49 -15.92 -8.34 9.37
C GLN A 49 -15.31 -9.75 9.33
N LEU A 50 -13.98 -9.90 9.26
CA LEU A 50 -13.33 -11.22 9.35
C LEU A 50 -13.72 -11.93 10.65
N THR A 51 -13.63 -11.21 11.78
CA THR A 51 -13.96 -11.76 13.10
C THR A 51 -15.43 -12.15 13.20
N THR A 52 -16.33 -11.29 12.71
CA THR A 52 -17.78 -11.53 12.74
C THR A 52 -18.16 -12.77 11.92
N LEU A 53 -17.70 -12.87 10.67
CA LEU A 53 -18.01 -14.02 9.81
C LEU A 53 -17.42 -15.32 10.40
N ARG A 54 -16.22 -15.25 10.98
CA ARG A 54 -15.57 -16.38 11.64
C ARG A 54 -16.40 -16.92 12.81
N GLN A 55 -16.96 -16.02 13.62
CA GLN A 55 -17.86 -16.39 14.73
C GLN A 55 -19.20 -16.95 14.23
N GLN A 56 -19.75 -16.39 13.16
CA GLN A 56 -20.98 -16.91 12.54
C GLN A 56 -20.78 -18.34 12.02
N LEU A 57 -19.70 -18.60 11.29
CA LEU A 57 -19.34 -19.94 10.81
C LEU A 57 -19.14 -20.95 11.95
N GLN A 58 -18.68 -20.50 13.13
CA GLN A 58 -18.56 -21.37 14.31
C GLN A 58 -19.92 -21.75 14.90
N LYS A 59 -20.91 -20.85 14.80
CA LYS A 59 -22.25 -21.03 15.35
C LYS A 59 -23.20 -21.76 14.40
N THR A 60 -22.90 -21.80 13.10
CA THR A 60 -23.74 -22.46 12.10
C THR A 60 -23.76 -23.98 12.33
N PRO A 61 -24.89 -24.56 12.74
CA PRO A 61 -25.07 -26.01 12.79
C PRO A 61 -25.30 -26.50 11.36
N GLY A 62 -24.57 -27.53 10.91
CA GLY A 62 -24.75 -28.06 9.56
C GLY A 62 -23.95 -29.33 9.28
N PRO A 63 -24.34 -30.11 8.25
CA PRO A 63 -23.74 -31.41 7.95
C PRO A 63 -22.30 -31.33 7.43
N ASP A 64 -21.85 -30.19 6.91
CA ASP A 64 -20.49 -29.99 6.39
C ASP A 64 -19.63 -29.10 7.32
N THR A 65 -19.37 -29.61 8.51
CA THR A 65 -18.46 -29.00 9.50
C THR A 65 -17.04 -28.81 8.95
N VAL A 66 -16.65 -29.61 7.95
CA VAL A 66 -15.35 -29.54 7.29
C VAL A 66 -15.26 -28.30 6.39
N ALA A 67 -16.28 -28.02 5.59
CA ALA A 67 -16.35 -26.80 4.76
C ALA A 67 -16.34 -25.54 5.62
N ALA A 68 -17.24 -25.44 6.61
CA ALA A 68 -17.25 -24.30 7.54
C ALA A 68 -15.89 -24.12 8.24
N GLY A 69 -15.25 -25.22 8.62
CA GLY A 69 -13.89 -25.23 9.16
C GLY A 69 -12.82 -24.69 8.20
N ARG A 70 -12.92 -24.98 6.89
CA ARG A 70 -12.01 -24.42 5.86
C ARG A 70 -12.15 -22.91 5.76
N HIS A 71 -13.37 -22.38 5.65
CA HIS A 71 -13.60 -20.93 5.54
C HIS A 71 -13.18 -20.20 6.82
N ARG A 72 -13.41 -20.81 8.00
CA ARG A 72 -12.93 -20.27 9.28
C ARG A 72 -11.41 -20.13 9.31
N ARG A 73 -10.67 -21.12 8.79
CA ARG A 73 -9.21 -21.07 8.68
C ARG A 73 -8.75 -20.03 7.65
N ALA A 74 -9.46 -19.86 6.53
CA ALA A 74 -9.14 -18.82 5.55
C ALA A 74 -9.25 -17.42 6.16
N LEU A 75 -10.33 -17.13 6.89
CA LEU A 75 -10.50 -15.86 7.61
C LEU A 75 -9.39 -15.63 8.64
N LEU A 76 -8.97 -16.66 9.38
CA LEU A 76 -7.84 -16.59 10.30
C LEU A 76 -6.50 -16.35 9.60
N ALA A 77 -6.30 -16.95 8.43
CA ALA A 77 -5.07 -16.77 7.66
C ALA A 77 -4.96 -15.35 7.10
N ALA A 78 -6.06 -14.75 6.65
CA ALA A 78 -6.09 -13.35 6.21
C ALA A 78 -5.75 -12.40 7.37
N ASP A 79 -6.36 -12.61 8.54
CA ASP A 79 -6.06 -11.86 9.78
C ASP A 79 -4.57 -11.98 10.17
N ALA A 80 -4.06 -13.22 10.23
CA ALA A 80 -2.67 -13.49 10.55
C ALA A 80 -1.69 -12.86 9.54
N ALA A 81 -2.03 -12.84 8.25
CA ALA A 81 -1.19 -12.22 7.22
C ALA A 81 -1.07 -10.69 7.41
N MET A 82 -2.17 -10.03 7.79
CA MET A 82 -2.15 -8.61 8.12
C MET A 82 -1.30 -8.34 9.37
N MET A 83 -1.48 -9.14 10.42
CA MET A 83 -0.69 -9.00 11.66
C MET A 83 0.80 -9.28 11.42
N ASP A 84 1.14 -10.31 10.63
CA ASP A 84 2.52 -10.61 10.26
C ASP A 84 3.16 -9.47 9.48
N TRP A 85 2.42 -8.85 8.55
CA TRP A 85 2.88 -7.65 7.85
C TRP A 85 3.13 -6.50 8.84
N MET A 86 2.20 -6.22 9.76
CA MET A 86 2.35 -5.14 10.75
C MET A 86 3.57 -5.35 11.65
N HIS A 87 3.83 -6.60 12.08
CA HIS A 87 5.00 -6.91 12.91
C HIS A 87 6.33 -6.77 12.17
N ARG A 88 6.32 -6.95 10.85
CA ARG A 88 7.54 -6.91 10.02
C ARG A 88 7.75 -5.56 9.32
N TYR A 89 6.71 -4.75 9.23
CA TYR A 89 6.82 -3.44 8.59
C TYR A 89 7.74 -2.55 9.40
N GLN A 90 8.79 -2.07 8.74
CA GLN A 90 9.70 -1.08 9.30
C GLN A 90 9.90 0.03 8.30
N LYS A 91 9.60 1.27 8.70
CA LYS A 91 9.92 2.44 7.87
C LYS A 91 11.44 2.52 7.68
N PRO A 92 11.95 2.59 6.44
CA PRO A 92 13.37 2.85 6.20
C PRO A 92 13.79 4.20 6.80
N ALA A 93 15.01 4.29 7.35
CA ALA A 93 15.54 5.56 7.81
C ALA A 93 15.73 6.54 6.65
N ASP A 94 15.64 7.85 6.92
CA ASP A 94 15.80 8.90 5.90
C ASP A 94 17.22 8.93 5.30
N THR A 95 18.19 8.30 5.97
CA THR A 95 19.57 8.13 5.49
C THR A 95 19.71 7.04 4.42
N VAL A 96 18.69 6.19 4.22
CA VAL A 96 18.69 5.15 3.18
C VAL A 96 18.53 5.81 1.81
N ALA A 97 19.29 5.35 0.82
CA ALA A 97 19.25 5.89 -0.52
C ALA A 97 17.82 5.87 -1.11
N MET A 98 17.42 6.97 -1.76
CA MET A 98 16.08 7.18 -2.30
C MET A 98 15.53 5.98 -3.08
N ALA A 99 16.32 5.49 -4.05
CA ALA A 99 15.93 4.35 -4.89
C ALA A 99 15.65 3.08 -4.07
N GLN A 100 16.38 2.86 -2.98
CA GLN A 100 16.15 1.72 -2.08
C GLN A 100 14.87 1.90 -1.26
N ARG A 101 14.57 3.12 -0.80
CA ARG A 101 13.30 3.42 -0.11
C ARG A 101 12.09 3.19 -1.02
N LEU A 102 12.15 3.70 -2.25
CA LEU A 102 11.09 3.49 -3.25
C LEU A 102 10.91 2.01 -3.60
N ALA A 103 12.01 1.26 -3.79
CA ALA A 103 11.95 -0.18 -4.00
C ALA A 103 11.33 -0.93 -2.80
N TYR A 104 11.68 -0.52 -1.58
CA TYR A 104 11.09 -1.07 -0.37
C TYR A 104 9.58 -0.84 -0.32
N PHE A 105 9.11 0.39 -0.51
CA PHE A 105 7.67 0.69 -0.50
C PHE A 105 6.92 -0.01 -1.62
N ALA A 106 7.50 -0.14 -2.82
CA ALA A 106 6.91 -0.92 -3.90
C ALA A 106 6.74 -2.41 -3.50
N ALA A 107 7.74 -3.00 -2.85
CA ALA A 107 7.64 -4.37 -2.33
C ALA A 107 6.59 -4.50 -1.21
N GLN A 108 6.46 -3.48 -0.33
CA GLN A 108 5.41 -3.47 0.70
C GLN A 108 4.02 -3.34 0.08
N GLN A 109 3.86 -2.54 -0.98
CA GLN A 109 2.59 -2.42 -1.69
C GLN A 109 2.16 -3.78 -2.27
N GLN A 110 3.07 -4.50 -2.92
CA GLN A 110 2.78 -5.84 -3.44
C GLN A 110 2.37 -6.84 -2.34
N ARG A 111 2.97 -6.74 -1.15
CA ARG A 111 2.57 -7.53 0.02
C ARG A 111 1.14 -7.15 0.45
N MET A 112 0.85 -5.85 0.56
CA MET A 112 -0.48 -5.38 0.92
C MET A 112 -1.56 -5.78 -0.09
N ASP A 113 -1.25 -5.77 -1.39
CA ASP A 113 -2.16 -6.25 -2.43
C ASP A 113 -2.43 -7.75 -2.30
N SER A 114 -1.41 -8.53 -1.92
CA SER A 114 -1.56 -9.97 -1.65
C SER A 114 -2.44 -10.23 -0.42
N VAL A 115 -2.24 -9.48 0.67
CA VAL A 115 -3.09 -9.54 1.87
C VAL A 115 -4.52 -9.13 1.53
N ALA A 116 -4.71 -8.07 0.72
CA ALA A 116 -6.03 -7.65 0.25
C ALA A 116 -6.75 -8.74 -0.55
N GLY A 117 -6.01 -9.48 -1.38
CA GLY A 117 -6.53 -10.67 -2.07
C GLY A 117 -7.04 -11.74 -1.11
N LEU A 118 -6.27 -12.04 -0.05
CA LEU A 118 -6.67 -12.98 1.00
C LEU A 118 -7.93 -12.51 1.74
N PHE A 119 -8.03 -11.22 2.06
CA PHE A 119 -9.21 -10.63 2.69
C PHE A 119 -10.44 -10.85 1.81
N ARG A 120 -10.39 -10.38 0.56
CA ARG A 120 -11.51 -10.49 -0.38
C ARG A 120 -11.98 -11.93 -0.52
N THR A 121 -11.06 -12.85 -0.87
CA THR A 121 -11.44 -14.25 -1.10
C THR A 121 -11.95 -14.94 0.17
N SER A 122 -11.38 -14.64 1.33
CA SER A 122 -11.84 -15.23 2.60
C SER A 122 -13.22 -14.71 2.99
N LEU A 123 -13.45 -13.41 2.84
CA LEU A 123 -14.73 -12.76 3.12
C LEU A 123 -15.82 -13.26 2.18
N ASP A 124 -15.57 -13.26 0.87
CA ASP A 124 -16.55 -13.67 -0.14
C ASP A 124 -16.91 -15.15 0.02
N SER A 125 -15.92 -16.02 0.23
CA SER A 125 -16.19 -17.45 0.43
C SER A 125 -16.97 -17.72 1.73
N ALA A 126 -16.70 -16.97 2.80
CA ALA A 126 -17.45 -17.10 4.05
C ALA A 126 -18.90 -16.60 3.90
N ARG A 127 -19.13 -15.49 3.19
CA ARG A 127 -20.46 -14.97 2.89
C ARG A 127 -21.29 -15.96 2.07
N LEU A 128 -20.69 -16.58 1.04
CA LEU A 128 -21.35 -17.62 0.24
C LEU A 128 -21.86 -18.78 1.10
N VAL A 129 -21.05 -19.26 2.06
CA VAL A 129 -21.46 -20.34 2.97
C VAL A 129 -22.55 -19.91 3.95
N LEU A 130 -22.55 -18.64 4.35
CA LEU A 130 -23.54 -18.08 5.26
C LEU A 130 -24.81 -17.57 4.56
N GLY A 131 -24.86 -17.61 3.22
CA GLY A 131 -25.99 -17.11 2.41
C GLY A 131 -26.16 -15.59 2.50
N LYS A 132 -25.06 -14.84 2.51
CA LYS A 132 -25.02 -13.37 2.63
C LYS A 132 -24.45 -12.69 1.40
#